data_AF-A0A1G7UE03-F1
#
_entry.id   AF-A0A1G7UE03-F1
#
_cell.length_a   1.000
_cell.length_b   1.000
_cell.length_c   1.000
_cell.angle_alpha   90.00
_cell.angle_beta   90.00
_cell.angle_gamma   90.00
#
_symmetry.space_group_name_H-M   'P 1'
#
loop_
_entity.id
_entity.type
_entity.pdbx_description
1 polymer ?
#
loop_
_entity_poly.entity_id
_entity_poly.type
_entity_poly.pdbx_seq_one_letter_code
_entity_poly.pdbx_strand_id
1 'polypeptide(L)'
;MDSASQGAADLLTGLGQAAVRFGNVGRAVHQAHQPFVRWEPFSRLSRSGVATGMVFVLPDGREVCFEVGVAMDGQGFRVRGEVSDEGERLVELPVSDTANVRECLVVLRAYVGEVTGPARRILDERMAALHEPD
;
A
#
# COMPACT_ATOMS: atom_id res chain seq x y z
N MET A 1 23.91 -19.13 9.71
CA MET A 1 22.51 -18.75 9.41
C MET A 1 22.10 -19.52 8.17
N ASP A 2 20.95 -20.19 8.16
CA ASP A 2 20.48 -20.92 6.98
C ASP A 2 19.83 -19.97 5.95
N SER A 3 19.71 -20.42 4.70
CA SER A 3 19.18 -19.61 3.60
C SER A 3 17.71 -19.21 3.79
N ALA A 4 16.94 -20.02 4.52
CA ALA A 4 15.54 -19.71 4.84
C ALA A 4 15.44 -18.54 5.82
N SER A 5 16.26 -18.52 6.87
CA SER A 5 16.34 -17.42 7.84
C SER A 5 16.79 -16.12 7.17
N GLN A 6 17.71 -16.19 6.21
CA GLN A 6 18.12 -15.01 5.44
C GLN A 6 16.97 -14.47 4.58
N GLY A 7 16.27 -15.34 3.85
CA GLY A 7 15.12 -14.93 3.03
C GLY A 7 14.00 -14.28 3.85
N ALA A 8 13.73 -14.80 5.05
CA ALA A 8 12.77 -14.18 5.97
C ALA A 8 13.21 -12.79 6.43
N ALA A 9 14.49 -12.61 6.78
CA ALA A 9 15.04 -11.32 7.19
C ALA A 9 15.01 -10.29 6.04
N ASP A 10 15.33 -10.72 4.82
CA ASP A 10 15.27 -9.87 3.63
C ASP A 10 13.83 -9.41 3.34
N LEU A 11 12.86 -10.32 3.45
CA LEU A 11 11.44 -9.99 3.27
C LEU A 11 10.95 -9.00 4.33
N LEU A 12 11.26 -9.23 5.61
CA LEU A 12 10.92 -8.30 6.70
C LEU A 12 11.52 -6.92 6.48
N THR A 13 12.78 -6.86 6.01
CA THR A 13 13.45 -5.61 5.69
C THR A 13 12.72 -4.87 4.56
N GLY A 14 12.35 -5.57 3.49
CA GLY A 14 11.60 -4.99 2.38
C GLY A 14 10.22 -4.47 2.77
N LEU A 15 9.49 -5.21 3.60
CA LEU A 15 8.19 -4.79 4.15
C LEU A 15 8.33 -3.58 5.08
N GLY A 16 9.38 -3.53 5.90
CA GLY A 16 9.69 -2.37 6.73
C GLY A 16 9.98 -1.12 5.89
N GLN A 17 10.72 -1.27 4.78
CA GLN A 17 10.96 -0.17 3.83
C GLN A 17 9.66 0.30 3.16
N ALA A 18 8.77 -0.63 2.79
CA ALA A 18 7.46 -0.30 2.25
C ALA A 18 6.61 0.50 3.26
N ALA A 19 6.53 0.02 4.52
CA ALA A 19 5.81 0.70 5.60
C ALA A 19 6.35 2.13 5.84
N VAL A 20 7.67 2.31 5.85
CA VAL A 20 8.30 3.64 5.97
C VAL A 20 7.92 4.53 4.79
N ARG A 21 7.89 4.00 3.56
CA ARG A 21 7.50 4.77 2.37
C ARG A 21 6.04 5.25 2.46
N PHE A 22 5.11 4.38 2.84
CA PHE A 22 3.72 4.77 3.10
C PHE A 22 3.62 5.80 4.23
N GLY A 23 4.39 5.61 5.31
CA GLY A 23 4.54 6.58 6.40
C GLY A 23 4.91 7.99 5.92
N ASN A 24 5.92 8.08 5.06
CA ASN A 24 6.45 9.35 4.56
C ASN A 24 5.51 10.02 3.56
N VAL A 25 5.00 9.27 2.58
CA VAL A 25 4.05 9.80 1.58
C VAL A 25 2.75 10.22 2.25
N GLY A 26 2.23 9.36 3.13
CA GLY A 26 1.03 9.60 3.89
C GLY A 26 1.07 10.90 4.69
N ARG A 27 2.16 11.10 5.45
CA ARG A 27 2.41 12.33 6.19
C ARG A 27 2.47 13.56 5.28
N ALA A 28 3.16 13.48 4.16
CA ALA A 28 3.30 14.61 3.24
C ALA A 28 1.94 15.00 2.60
N VAL A 29 1.14 14.03 2.18
CA VAL A 29 -0.20 14.26 1.62
C VAL A 29 -1.16 14.79 2.68
N HIS A 30 -1.13 14.21 3.88
CA HIS A 30 -1.93 14.68 5.01
C HIS A 30 -1.63 16.15 5.34
N GLN A 31 -0.35 16.53 5.43
CA GLN A 31 0.06 17.92 5.68
C GLN A 31 -0.46 18.90 4.63
N ALA A 32 -0.58 18.48 3.37
CA ALA A 32 -1.13 19.30 2.29
C ALA A 32 -2.65 19.51 2.38
N HIS A 33 -3.35 18.68 3.16
CA HIS A 33 -4.82 18.64 3.26
C HIS A 33 -5.35 18.92 4.67
N GLN A 34 -4.50 19.35 5.59
CA GLN A 34 -4.94 19.70 6.94
C GLN A 34 -5.89 20.91 6.91
N PRO A 35 -6.92 20.94 7.78
CA PRO A 35 -7.27 19.93 8.79
C PRO A 35 -8.27 18.86 8.30
N PHE A 36 -8.59 18.82 7.01
CA PHE A 36 -9.78 18.13 6.49
C PHE A 36 -9.63 16.61 6.35
N VAL A 37 -8.42 16.14 6.02
CA VAL A 37 -8.15 14.71 5.79
C VAL A 37 -7.41 14.11 6.98
N ARG A 38 -7.89 13.02 7.56
CA ARG A 38 -7.16 12.22 8.55
C ARG A 38 -6.34 11.14 7.85
N TRP A 39 -5.26 10.69 8.48
CA TRP A 39 -4.34 9.73 7.90
C TRP A 39 -3.80 8.75 8.94
N GLU A 40 -3.77 7.47 8.59
CA GLU A 40 -3.19 6.41 9.42
C GLU A 40 -2.39 5.40 8.58
N PRO A 41 -1.11 5.13 8.90
CA PRO A 41 -0.39 4.01 8.31
C PRO A 41 -0.84 2.69 8.96
N PHE A 42 -0.79 1.59 8.22
CA PHE A 42 -1.10 0.27 8.79
C PHE A 42 -0.15 -0.82 8.30
N SER A 43 -0.10 -1.90 9.07
CA SER A 43 0.47 -3.18 8.66
C SER A 43 -0.37 -4.30 9.24
N ARG A 44 -0.84 -5.22 8.40
CA ARG A 44 -1.72 -6.33 8.77
C ARG A 44 -1.03 -7.64 8.46
N LEU A 45 -0.98 -8.53 9.44
CA LEU A 45 -0.55 -9.90 9.26
C LEU A 45 -1.77 -10.81 9.27
N SER A 46 -1.83 -11.74 8.32
CA SER A 46 -2.87 -12.74 8.19
C SER A 46 -2.25 -14.13 8.00
N ARG A 47 -3.05 -15.19 8.12
CA ARG A 47 -2.58 -16.55 7.81
C ARG A 47 -2.09 -16.70 6.37
N SER A 48 -2.62 -15.89 5.45
CA SER A 48 -2.32 -15.95 4.02
C SER A 48 -1.20 -15.01 3.57
N GLY A 49 -0.68 -14.15 4.47
CA GLY A 49 0.34 -13.17 4.09
C GLY A 49 0.29 -11.89 4.90
N VAL A 50 0.99 -10.88 4.41
CA VAL A 50 1.15 -9.56 5.02
C VAL A 50 0.70 -8.47 4.06
N ALA A 51 0.06 -7.43 4.58
CA ALA A 51 -0.27 -6.21 3.86
C ALA A 51 0.24 -4.99 4.62
N THR A 52 0.71 -3.98 3.90
CA THR A 52 1.13 -2.70 4.47
C THR A 52 0.68 -1.56 3.57
N GLY A 53 0.38 -0.43 4.18
CA GLY A 53 -0.29 0.64 3.46
C GLY A 53 -0.58 1.87 4.31
N MET A 54 -1.47 2.70 3.79
CA MET A 54 -2.04 3.85 4.48
C MET A 54 -3.50 4.01 4.12
N VAL A 55 -4.27 4.56 5.06
CA VAL A 55 -5.65 4.99 4.81
C VAL A 55 -5.75 6.49 5.03
N PHE A 56 -6.49 7.15 4.15
CA PHE A 56 -6.94 8.52 4.35
C PHE A 56 -8.44 8.50 4.61
N VAL A 57 -8.88 9.24 5.63
CA VAL A 57 -10.30 9.43 5.91
C VAL A 57 -10.68 10.84 5.49
N LEU A 58 -11.59 10.93 4.51
CA LEU A 58 -12.13 12.18 3.97
C LEU A 58 -13.11 12.84 4.95
N PRO A 59 -13.46 14.12 4.77
CA PRO A 59 -14.42 14.84 5.62
C PRO A 59 -15.80 14.20 5.73
N ASP A 60 -16.27 13.51 4.69
CA ASP A 60 -17.55 12.81 4.64
C ASP A 60 -17.49 11.41 5.27
N GLY A 61 -16.31 10.98 5.74
CA GLY A 61 -16.09 9.69 6.37
C GLY A 61 -15.60 8.59 5.43
N ARG A 62 -15.55 8.83 4.12
CA ARG A 62 -15.02 7.84 3.16
C ARG A 62 -13.56 7.54 3.40
N GLU A 63 -13.18 6.29 3.18
CA GLU A 63 -11.81 5.80 3.34
C GLU A 63 -11.16 5.52 1.99
N VAL A 64 -10.05 6.21 1.70
CA VAL A 64 -9.18 5.91 0.56
C VAL A 64 -7.97 5.13 1.05
N CYS A 65 -7.91 3.85 0.70
CA CYS A 65 -6.89 2.91 1.11
C CYS A 65 -5.83 2.72 0.02
N PHE A 66 -4.56 2.79 0.38
CA PHE A 66 -3.42 2.51 -0.47
C PHE A 66 -2.67 1.34 0.14
N GLU A 67 -2.57 0.21 -0.56
CA GLU A 67 -1.92 -0.97 0.01
C GLU A 67 -1.09 -1.78 -0.97
N VAL A 68 -0.09 -2.47 -0.42
CA VAL A 68 0.58 -3.59 -1.07
C VAL A 68 0.51 -4.81 -0.16
N GLY A 69 0.49 -5.98 -0.77
CA GLY A 69 0.45 -7.24 -0.05
C GLY A 69 1.40 -8.28 -0.62
N VAL A 70 1.96 -9.10 0.26
CA VAL A 70 2.73 -10.30 -0.09
C VAL A 70 2.07 -11.50 0.58
N ALA A 71 1.66 -12.46 -0.22
CA ALA A 71 1.18 -13.76 0.21
C ALA A 71 2.20 -14.84 -0.15
N MET A 72 2.22 -15.92 0.62
CA MET A 72 2.97 -17.13 0.28
C MET A 72 1.98 -18.21 -0.09
N ASP A 73 2.05 -18.71 -1.32
CA ASP A 73 1.54 -20.03 -1.63
C ASP A 73 2.72 -21.01 -1.59
N GLY A 74 2.50 -22.30 -1.36
CA GLY A 74 3.58 -23.27 -1.12
C GLY A 74 4.62 -23.43 -2.24
N GLN A 75 4.57 -22.61 -3.30
CA GLN A 75 5.46 -22.60 -4.45
C GLN A 75 6.19 -21.26 -4.66
N GLY A 76 5.88 -20.20 -3.90
CA GLY A 76 6.53 -18.91 -4.07
C GLY A 76 5.87 -17.76 -3.30
N PHE A 77 5.99 -16.56 -3.85
CA PHE A 77 5.39 -15.34 -3.30
C PHE A 77 4.46 -14.70 -4.32
N ARG A 78 3.28 -14.31 -3.87
CA ARG A 78 2.29 -13.54 -4.62
C ARG A 78 2.26 -12.11 -4.13
N VAL A 79 2.51 -11.16 -5.01
CA VAL A 79 2.52 -9.72 -4.72
C VAL A 79 1.29 -9.07 -5.34
N ARG A 80 0.62 -8.21 -4.56
CA ARG A 80 -0.51 -7.37 -5.00
C ARG A 80 -0.28 -5.92 -4.61
N GLY A 81 -0.89 -5.00 -5.34
CA GLY A 81 -0.91 -3.58 -5.02
C GLY A 81 -2.20 -2.93 -5.50
N GLU A 82 -2.82 -2.12 -4.67
CA GLU A 82 -4.10 -1.50 -4.98
C GLU A 82 -4.28 -0.14 -4.29
N VAL A 83 -5.16 0.66 -4.88
CA VAL A 83 -5.77 1.84 -4.26
C VAL A 83 -7.28 1.68 -4.36
N SER A 84 -7.97 1.81 -3.24
CA SER A 84 -9.43 1.69 -3.16
C SER A 84 -10.10 2.84 -2.43
N ASP A 85 -11.35 3.12 -2.79
CA ASP A 85 -12.25 4.12 -2.19
C ASP A 85 -13.59 3.42 -1.94
N GLU A 86 -13.95 3.19 -0.68
CA GLU A 86 -15.15 2.43 -0.25
C GLU A 86 -15.34 1.07 -0.95
N GLY A 87 -14.24 0.42 -1.35
CA GLY A 87 -14.26 -0.87 -2.05
C GLY A 87 -14.29 -0.77 -3.58
N GLU A 88 -14.45 0.43 -4.15
CA GLU A 88 -14.14 0.69 -5.55
C GLU A 88 -12.62 0.70 -5.74
N ARG A 89 -12.11 -0.03 -6.75
CA ARG A 89 -10.68 -0.07 -7.07
C ARG A 89 -10.33 1.07 -8.02
N LEU A 90 -9.65 2.08 -7.50
CA LEU A 90 -9.14 3.21 -8.28
C LEU A 90 -7.86 2.85 -9.03
N VAL A 91 -7.04 2.01 -8.41
CA VAL A 91 -5.85 1.41 -9.01
C VAL A 91 -5.81 -0.05 -8.61
N GLU A 92 -5.69 -0.94 -9.58
CA GLU A 92 -5.45 -2.37 -9.35
C GLU A 92 -4.24 -2.77 -10.18
N LEU A 93 -3.13 -3.06 -9.51
CA LEU A 93 -1.95 -3.57 -10.18
C LEU A 93 -2.14 -5.07 -10.48
N PRO A 94 -1.56 -5.59 -11.58
CA PRO A 94 -1.60 -7.01 -11.86
C PRO A 94 -1.10 -7.83 -10.66
N VAL A 95 -1.67 -9.01 -10.44
CA VAL A 95 -1.11 -9.94 -9.45
C VAL A 95 0.19 -10.51 -10.03
N SER A 96 1.26 -10.50 -9.24
CA SER A 96 2.57 -11.03 -9.65
C SER A 96 2.98 -12.20 -8.78
N ASP A 97 3.14 -13.37 -9.38
CA ASP A 97 3.74 -14.53 -8.72
C ASP A 97 5.26 -14.55 -8.97
N THR A 98 6.04 -14.85 -7.93
CA THR A 98 7.51 -14.82 -7.97
C THR A 98 8.08 -16.06 -7.29
N ALA A 99 9.18 -16.59 -7.82
CA ALA A 99 9.71 -17.89 -7.39
C ALA A 99 10.57 -17.78 -6.13
N ASN A 100 11.10 -16.58 -5.82
CA ASN A 100 11.99 -16.37 -4.69
C ASN A 100 11.87 -14.97 -4.09
N VAL A 101 12.43 -14.81 -2.89
CA VAL A 101 12.38 -13.55 -2.11
C VAL A 101 12.99 -12.38 -2.89
N ARG A 102 14.06 -12.59 -3.67
CA ARG A 102 14.72 -11.50 -4.40
C ARG A 102 13.79 -10.92 -5.46
N GLU A 103 13.13 -11.77 -6.25
CA GLU A 103 12.12 -11.36 -7.23
C GLU A 103 10.92 -10.70 -6.56
N CYS A 104 10.40 -11.30 -5.48
CA CYS A 104 9.33 -10.73 -4.68
C CYS A 104 9.65 -9.30 -4.23
N LEU A 105 10.87 -9.05 -3.75
CA LEU A 105 11.31 -7.74 -3.29
C LEU A 105 11.45 -6.72 -4.42
N VAL A 106 11.80 -7.14 -5.63
CA VAL A 106 11.84 -6.26 -6.81
C VAL A 106 10.43 -5.80 -7.14
N VAL A 107 9.48 -6.74 -7.24
CA VAL A 107 8.07 -6.43 -7.53
C VAL A 107 7.44 -5.58 -6.43
N LEU A 108 7.66 -5.95 -5.15
CA LEU A 108 7.16 -5.19 -4.01
C LEU A 108 7.58 -3.72 -4.06
N ARG A 109 8.87 -3.45 -4.34
CA ARG A 109 9.37 -2.07 -4.45
C ARG A 109 8.74 -1.30 -5.61
N ALA A 110 8.58 -1.94 -6.77
CA ALA A 110 7.87 -1.34 -7.90
C ALA A 110 6.42 -1.00 -7.53
N TYR A 111 5.69 -1.94 -6.94
CA TYR A 111 4.28 -1.75 -6.57
C TYR A 111 4.09 -0.69 -5.50
N VAL A 112 5.00 -0.60 -4.52
CA VAL A 112 5.00 0.52 -3.57
C VAL A 112 5.12 1.87 -4.29
N GLY A 113 5.99 1.96 -5.30
CA GLY A 113 6.14 3.16 -6.12
C GLY A 113 4.86 3.50 -6.90
N GLU A 114 4.27 2.52 -7.56
CA GLU A 114 3.06 2.68 -8.37
C GLU A 114 1.81 2.99 -7.53
N VAL A 115 1.67 2.40 -6.35
CA VAL A 115 0.57 2.68 -5.41
C VAL A 115 0.75 4.06 -4.76
N THR A 116 1.96 4.41 -4.32
CA THR A 116 2.17 5.68 -3.59
C THR A 116 2.32 6.90 -4.51
N GLY A 117 2.77 6.71 -5.76
CA GLY A 117 2.98 7.78 -6.74
C GLY A 117 1.75 8.67 -6.98
N PRO A 118 0.56 8.12 -7.26
CA PRO A 118 -0.64 8.91 -7.54
C PRO A 118 -1.35 9.43 -6.28
N ALA A 119 -0.86 9.16 -5.07
CA ALA A 119 -1.61 9.40 -3.83
C ALA A 119 -2.13 10.83 -3.68
N ARG A 120 -1.29 11.84 -3.97
CA ARG A 120 -1.72 13.24 -3.89
C ARG A 120 -2.83 13.55 -4.89
N ARG A 121 -2.64 13.18 -6.16
CA ARG A 121 -3.62 13.42 -7.24
C ARG A 121 -4.97 12.77 -6.92
N ILE A 122 -4.96 11.51 -6.48
CA ILE A 122 -6.18 10.79 -6.11
C ILE A 122 -6.91 11.49 -4.96
N LEU A 123 -6.18 11.94 -3.94
CA LEU A 123 -6.78 12.68 -2.82
C LEU A 123 -7.33 14.04 -3.27
N ASP A 124 -6.60 14.79 -4.10
CA ASP A 124 -7.05 16.07 -4.65
C ASP A 124 -8.37 15.87 -5.43
N GLU A 125 -8.45 14.86 -6.29
CA GLU A 125 -9.65 14.52 -7.08
C GLU A 125 -10.84 14.13 -6.20
N ARG A 126 -10.61 13.36 -5.14
CA ARG A 126 -11.67 12.93 -4.22
C ARG A 126 -12.16 14.06 -3.32
N MET A 127 -11.27 14.95 -2.90
CA MET A 127 -11.64 16.16 -2.17
C MET A 127 -12.40 17.17 -3.05
N ALA A 128 -12.07 17.28 -4.33
CA ALA A 128 -12.81 18.13 -5.28
C ALA A 128 -14.24 17.62 -5.47
N ALA A 129 -14.42 16.30 -5.60
CA ALA A 129 -15.74 15.68 -5.77
C ALA A 129 -16.69 15.89 -4.57
N LEU A 130 -16.19 16.26 -3.38
CA LEU A 130 -17.04 16.64 -2.24
C LEU A 130 -17.77 17.97 -2.44
N HIS A 131 -17.29 18.81 -3.35
CA HIS A 131 -17.77 20.17 -3.55
C HIS A 131 -18.65 20.32 -4.80
N GLU A 132 -18.84 19.24 -5.57
CA GLU A 132 -19.77 19.23 -6.70
C GLU A 132 -21.17 18.87 -6.18
N PRO A 133 -22.16 19.78 -6.27
CA PRO A 133 -23.54 19.43 -5.98
C PRO A 133 -24.07 18.50 -7.08
N ASP A 134 -24.75 17.42 -6.68
CA ASP A 134 -25.56 16.56 -7.57
C ASP A 134 -26.59 17.36 -8.40
#